data_AF-A0A0F9KDS2-F1
#
_entry.id   AF-A0A0F9KDS2-F1
#
_cell.length_a   1.000
_cell.length_b   1.000
_cell.length_c   1.000
_cell.angle_alpha   90.00
_cell.angle_beta   90.00
_cell.angle_gamma   90.00
#
_symmetry.space_group_name_H-M   'P 1'
#
loop_
_entity.id
_entity.type
_entity.pdbx_description
1 polymer ?
#
loop_
_entity_poly.entity_id
_entity_poly.type
_entity_poly.pdbx_seq_one_letter_code
_entity_poly.pdbx_strand_id
1 'polypeptide(L)'
;MKIRIDPSIADKMKESDFQEWYRDLTIRTGWLNSHIWRSIHSPAGFPDNVSVRLEPVPRLVICELKTEDLKNSQPSIDQWMWLYILQHMPFVEAFLFRPSDRDLIEALLK
;
A
#
# COMPACT_ATOMS: atom_id res chain seq x y z
N MET A 1 1.01 -19.56 -12.24
CA MET A 1 0.46 -18.83 -13.38
C MET A 1 0.79 -17.36 -13.20
N LYS A 2 1.78 -16.80 -13.94
CA LYS A 2 2.11 -15.37 -13.85
C LYS A 2 1.18 -14.64 -14.81
N ILE A 3 0.23 -13.89 -14.28
CA ILE A 3 -0.56 -12.96 -15.08
C ILE A 3 0.39 -11.82 -15.45
N ARG A 4 0.78 -11.74 -16.72
CA ARG A 4 1.43 -10.55 -17.28
C ARG A 4 0.32 -9.58 -17.63
N ILE A 5 0.21 -8.49 -16.88
CA ILE A 5 -0.62 -7.35 -17.28
C ILE A 5 0.15 -6.60 -18.38
N ASP A 6 -0.55 -6.30 -19.47
CA ASP A 6 -0.04 -5.54 -20.61
C ASP A 6 0.44 -4.16 -20.14
N PRO A 7 1.73 -3.81 -20.34
CA PRO A 7 2.27 -2.51 -19.94
C PRO A 7 1.60 -1.32 -20.65
N SER A 8 0.87 -1.55 -21.75
CA SER A 8 0.15 -0.49 -22.49
C SER A 8 -1.12 0.01 -21.78
N ILE A 9 -1.56 -0.68 -20.73
CA ILE A 9 -2.62 -0.24 -19.81
C ILE A 9 -2.00 0.04 -18.43
N ALA A 10 -0.83 0.66 -18.39
CA ALA A 10 -0.37 1.30 -17.16
C ALA A 10 -1.34 2.43 -16.84
N ASP A 11 -2.20 2.21 -15.85
CA ASP A 11 -3.13 3.22 -15.37
C ASP A 11 -2.32 4.47 -14.99
N LYS A 12 -2.50 5.57 -15.72
CA LYS A 12 -1.82 6.86 -15.48
C LYS A 12 -2.34 7.56 -14.22
N MET A 13 -2.82 6.79 -13.26
CA MET A 13 -3.33 7.30 -12.01
C MET A 13 -2.20 7.99 -11.25
N LYS A 14 -2.47 9.20 -10.77
CA LYS A 14 -1.54 9.90 -9.88
C LYS A 14 -1.50 9.19 -8.53
N GLU A 15 -0.39 9.36 -7.82
CA GLU A 15 -0.23 8.77 -6.48
C GLU A 15 -1.34 9.24 -5.53
N SER A 16 -1.71 10.52 -5.60
CA SER A 16 -2.82 11.10 -4.83
C SER A 16 -4.16 10.42 -5.08
N ASP A 17 -4.46 10.11 -6.35
CA ASP A 17 -5.73 9.52 -6.76
C ASP A 17 -5.77 8.04 -6.31
N PHE A 18 -4.62 7.36 -6.37
CA PHE A 18 -4.49 5.99 -5.89
C PHE A 18 -4.60 5.90 -4.37
N GLN A 19 -4.01 6.87 -3.67
CA GLN A 19 -4.10 7.04 -2.22
C GLN A 19 -5.54 7.30 -1.76
N GLU A 20 -6.29 8.13 -2.49
CA GLU A 20 -7.71 8.38 -2.24
C GLU A 20 -8.55 7.12 -2.49
N TRP A 21 -8.32 6.43 -3.62
CA TRP A 21 -8.99 5.16 -3.93
C TRP A 21 -8.75 4.10 -2.84
N TYR A 22 -7.50 3.93 -2.38
CA TYR A 22 -7.15 2.97 -1.33
C TYR A 22 -7.87 3.31 -0.01
N ARG A 23 -7.86 4.59 0.38
CA ARG A 23 -8.58 5.07 1.56
C ARG A 23 -10.09 4.79 1.44
N ASP A 24 -10.71 5.12 0.32
CA ASP A 24 -12.14 4.89 0.12
C ASP A 24 -12.51 3.39 0.13
N LEU A 25 -11.63 2.53 -0.40
CA LEU A 25 -11.79 1.09 -0.32
C LEU A 25 -11.73 0.61 1.14
N THR A 26 -10.72 1.03 1.92
CA THR A 26 -10.59 0.65 3.34
C THR A 26 -11.82 1.03 4.15
N ILE A 27 -12.34 2.26 3.98
CA ILE A 27 -13.55 2.74 4.67
C ILE A 27 -14.77 1.88 4.31
N ARG A 28 -15.00 1.63 3.00
CA ARG A 28 -16.16 0.85 2.54
C ARG A 28 -16.13 -0.62 2.97
N THR A 29 -14.94 -1.14 3.27
CA THR A 29 -14.73 -2.54 3.68
C THR A 29 -14.55 -2.70 5.19
N GLY A 30 -14.79 -1.63 5.97
CA GLY A 30 -14.80 -1.67 7.43
C GLY A 30 -13.41 -1.67 8.08
N TRP A 31 -12.36 -1.30 7.34
CA TRP A 31 -11.03 -1.09 7.89
C TRP A 31 -10.90 0.33 8.43
N LEU A 32 -10.19 0.48 9.55
CA LEU A 32 -9.69 1.78 9.99
C LEU A 32 -8.39 2.05 9.23
N ASN A 33 -8.26 3.23 8.62
CA ASN A 33 -7.08 3.61 7.85
C ASN A 33 -6.47 4.92 8.33
N SER A 34 -5.15 4.94 8.45
CA SER A 34 -4.35 6.14 8.69
C SER A 34 -3.36 6.33 7.54
N HIS A 35 -3.28 7.56 7.04
CA HIS A 35 -2.30 7.97 6.02
C HIS A 35 -1.36 9.01 6.62
N ILE A 36 -0.05 8.75 6.56
CA ILE A 36 1.00 9.57 7.18
C ILE A 36 1.52 10.56 6.14
N TRP A 37 0.98 11.79 6.15
CA TRP A 37 1.25 12.78 5.11
C TRP A 37 2.68 13.35 5.11
N ARG A 38 3.22 13.60 6.31
CA ARG A 38 4.53 14.23 6.51
C ARG A 38 5.18 13.77 7.81
N SER A 39 6.10 12.83 7.74
CA SER A 39 6.92 12.38 8.87
C SER A 39 8.07 13.34 9.19
N ILE A 40 7.76 14.61 9.51
CA ILE A 40 8.76 15.67 9.77
C ILE A 40 9.55 15.40 11.05
N HIS A 41 8.92 14.75 12.03
CA HIS A 41 9.51 14.44 13.34
C HIS A 41 9.70 12.94 13.56
N SER A 42 9.70 12.15 12.48
CA SER A 42 9.80 10.69 12.53
C SER A 42 11.06 10.23 11.80
N PRO A 43 11.57 9.02 12.09
CA PRO A 43 12.52 8.36 11.20
C PRO A 43 11.97 8.29 9.77
N ALA A 44 12.84 8.50 8.79
CA ALA A 44 12.45 8.49 7.39
C ALA A 44 11.97 7.10 6.94
N GLY A 45 11.11 7.10 5.91
CA GLY A 45 10.77 5.91 5.15
C GLY A 45 9.77 4.95 5.78
N PHE A 46 9.16 5.27 6.93
CA PHE A 46 8.02 4.47 7.37
C PHE A 46 6.91 4.52 6.30
N PRO A 47 6.25 3.39 5.96
CA PRO A 47 5.27 3.37 4.88
C PRO A 47 4.07 4.28 5.15
N ASP A 48 3.52 4.85 4.08
CA ASP A 48 2.54 5.91 4.18
C ASP A 48 1.19 5.46 4.78
N ASN A 49 0.81 4.19 4.65
CA ASN A 49 -0.52 3.70 5.04
C ASN A 49 -0.46 2.62 6.12
N VAL A 50 -1.37 2.75 7.08
CA VAL A 50 -1.66 1.76 8.11
C VAL A 50 -3.15 1.49 8.13
N SER A 51 -3.55 0.26 7.84
CA SER A 51 -4.94 -0.20 7.85
C SER A 51 -5.11 -1.35 8.85
N VAL A 52 -6.12 -1.25 9.72
CA VAL A 52 -6.42 -2.27 10.74
C VAL A 52 -7.88 -2.69 10.70
N ARG A 53 -8.13 -3.98 10.96
CA ARG A 53 -9.47 -4.54 11.09
C ARG A 53 -9.45 -5.67 12.13
N LEU A 54 -10.47 -5.72 12.99
CA LEU A 54 -10.58 -6.76 14.03
C LEU A 54 -11.32 -8.02 13.57
N GLU A 55 -12.30 -7.86 12.69
CA GLU A 55 -13.21 -8.95 12.27
C GLU A 55 -13.12 -9.20 10.76
N PRO A 56 -13.28 -10.44 10.27
CA PRO A 56 -13.52 -11.67 11.04
C PRO A 56 -12.26 -12.22 11.74
N VAL A 57 -11.09 -11.69 11.40
CA VAL A 57 -9.80 -12.02 12.03
C VAL A 57 -9.00 -10.73 12.17
N PRO A 58 -8.30 -10.49 13.30
CA PRO A 58 -7.46 -9.32 13.48
C PRO A 58 -6.34 -9.26 12.45
N ARG A 59 -6.28 -8.16 11.71
CA ARG A 59 -5.29 -7.92 10.66
C ARG A 59 -4.75 -6.51 10.73
N LEU A 60 -3.45 -6.37 10.48
CA LEU A 60 -2.73 -5.12 10.37
C LEU A 60 -2.00 -5.12 9.03
N VAL A 61 -2.43 -4.25 8.12
CA VAL A 61 -1.79 -4.01 6.84
C VAL A 61 -1.02 -2.70 6.93
N ILE A 62 0.27 -2.72 6.59
CA ILE A 62 1.09 -1.53 6.46
C ILE A 62 1.59 -1.49 5.02
N CYS A 63 1.30 -0.42 4.27
CA CYS A 63 1.67 -0.39 2.87
C CYS A 63 2.20 0.95 2.40
N GLU A 64 3.06 0.85 1.39
CA GLU A 64 3.56 1.96 0.59
C GLU A 64 2.79 1.95 -0.74
N LEU A 65 2.27 3.10 -1.15
CA LEU A 65 1.61 3.25 -2.45
C LEU A 65 2.53 4.02 -3.40
N LYS A 66 2.67 3.53 -4.62
CA LYS A 66 3.43 4.19 -5.68
C LYS A 66 2.66 4.15 -7.00
N THR A 67 3.00 5.02 -7.94
CA THR A 67 2.39 5.03 -9.29
C THR A 67 2.96 3.93 -10.18
N GLU A 68 2.43 3.72 -11.39
CA GLU A 68 3.07 2.81 -12.36
C GLU A 68 4.38 3.33 -12.97
N ASP A 69 4.75 4.59 -12.67
CA ASP A 69 5.99 5.17 -13.16
C ASP A 69 7.18 4.63 -12.38
N LEU A 70 7.72 3.50 -12.85
CA LEU A 70 8.90 2.88 -12.24
C LEU A 70 10.17 3.75 -12.31
N LYS A 71 10.20 4.80 -13.13
CA LYS A 71 11.36 5.69 -13.20
C LYS A 71 11.32 6.73 -12.10
N ASN A 72 10.14 7.27 -11.80
CA ASN A 72 9.97 8.42 -10.90
C ASN A 72 9.28 8.08 -9.57
N SER A 73 8.65 6.91 -9.44
CA SER A 73 7.89 6.46 -8.27
C SER A 73 8.44 5.12 -7.76
N GLN A 74 9.70 5.16 -7.30
CA GLN A 74 10.34 4.07 -6.58
C GLN A 74 10.34 4.34 -5.07
N PRO A 75 10.19 3.30 -4.23
CA PRO A 75 10.44 3.47 -2.80
C PRO A 75 11.89 3.91 -2.56
N SER A 76 12.09 4.76 -1.55
CA SER A 76 13.43 5.08 -1.08
C SER A 76 14.11 3.85 -0.45
N ILE A 77 15.42 3.92 -0.23
CA ILE A 77 16.16 2.86 0.48
C ILE A 77 15.56 2.61 1.88
N ASP A 78 15.22 3.69 2.59
CA ASP A 78 14.62 3.59 3.92
C ASP A 78 13.23 2.92 3.87
N GLN A 79 12.40 3.25 2.86
CA GLN A 79 11.12 2.59 2.66
C GLN A 79 11.28 1.10 2.35
N TRP A 80 12.26 0.74 1.51
CA TRP A 80 12.59 -0.66 1.25
C TRP A 80 13.02 -1.40 2.52
N MET A 81 13.83 -0.78 3.38
CA MET A 81 14.26 -1.37 4.64
C MET A 81 13.08 -1.59 5.59
N TRP A 82 12.19 -0.61 5.73
CA TRP A 82 10.98 -0.75 6.53
C TRP A 82 10.08 -1.85 6.01
N LEU A 83 9.75 -1.86 4.72
CA LEU A 83 8.93 -2.91 4.11
C LEU A 83 9.55 -4.29 4.33
N TYR A 84 10.86 -4.42 4.10
CA TYR A 84 11.57 -5.68 4.30
C TYR A 84 11.45 -6.17 5.76
N ILE A 85 11.71 -5.32 6.75
CA ILE A 85 11.63 -5.72 8.16
C ILE A 85 10.18 -6.03 8.57
N LEU A 86 9.22 -5.20 8.17
CA LEU A 86 7.81 -5.38 8.51
C LEU A 86 7.22 -6.68 7.95
N GLN A 87 7.65 -7.11 6.75
CA GLN A 87 7.25 -8.40 6.18
C GLN A 87 7.69 -9.62 7.02
N HIS A 88 8.71 -9.46 7.87
CA HIS A 88 9.18 -10.52 8.75
C HIS A 88 8.55 -10.46 10.14
N MET A 89 7.74 -9.44 10.44
CA MET A 89 7.09 -9.31 11.74
C MET A 89 5.83 -10.18 11.79
N PRO A 90 5.61 -10.92 12.89
CA PRO A 90 4.39 -11.69 13.05
C PRO A 90 3.17 -10.77 13.08
N PHE A 91 2.07 -11.21 12.44
CA PHE A 91 0.79 -10.50 12.37
C PHE A 91 0.80 -9.15 11.62
N VAL A 92 1.90 -8.80 10.95
CA VAL A 92 2.00 -7.63 10.09
C VAL A 92 2.01 -8.07 8.63
N GLU A 93 1.13 -7.49 7.83
CA GLU A 93 1.10 -7.69 6.39
C GLU A 93 1.64 -6.44 5.70
N ALA A 94 2.85 -6.53 5.15
CA ALA A 94 3.53 -5.37 4.58
C ALA A 94 3.69 -5.46 3.05
N PHE A 95 3.25 -4.42 2.35
CA PHE A 95 3.20 -4.41 0.88
C PHE A 95 3.67 -3.10 0.26
N LEU A 96 4.27 -3.20 -0.92
CA LEU A 96 4.35 -2.12 -1.89
C LEU A 96 3.24 -2.36 -2.91
N PHE A 97 2.34 -1.40 -3.08
CA PHE A 97 1.26 -1.49 -4.05
C PHE A 97 1.40 -0.44 -5.14
N ARG A 98 0.92 -0.83 -6.33
CA ARG A 98 0.74 0.04 -7.50
C ARG A 98 -0.68 -0.11 -8.05
N PRO A 99 -1.16 0.81 -8.91
CA PRO A 99 -2.49 0.70 -9.52
C PRO A 99 -2.80 -0.66 -10.18
N SER A 100 -1.82 -1.38 -10.71
CA SER A 100 -2.00 -2.72 -11.26
C SER A 100 -2.37 -3.78 -10.22
N ASP A 101 -2.15 -3.51 -8.94
CA ASP A 101 -2.45 -4.42 -7.83
C ASP A 101 -3.88 -4.27 -7.32
N ARG A 102 -4.73 -3.42 -7.93
CA ARG A 102 -6.10 -3.15 -7.44
C ARG A 102 -6.90 -4.42 -7.17
N ASP A 103 -6.89 -5.38 -8.09
CA ASP A 103 -7.64 -6.63 -7.93
C ASP A 103 -7.16 -7.42 -6.70
N LEU A 104 -5.83 -7.42 -6.46
CA LEU A 104 -5.23 -8.04 -5.28
C LEU A 104 -5.62 -7.28 -4.01
N ILE A 105 -5.56 -5.96 -4.02
CA ILE A 105 -5.91 -5.10 -2.88
C ILE A 105 -7.38 -5.27 -2.53
N GLU A 106 -8.27 -5.29 -3.51
CA GLU A 106 -9.69 -5.54 -3.30
C GLU A 106 -9.94 -6.92 -2.70
N ALA A 107 -9.26 -7.96 -3.17
CA ALA A 107 -9.36 -9.28 -2.57
C ALA A 107 -8.80 -9.32 -1.14
N LEU A 108 -7.73 -8.58 -0.88
CA LEU A 108 -7.07 -8.49 0.42
C LEU A 108 -7.94 -7.77 1.46
N LEU A 109 -8.60 -6.68 1.06
CA LEU A 109 -9.35 -5.79 1.95
C LEU A 109 -10.85 -6.12 2.03
N LYS A 110 -11.38 -7.01 1.19
CA LYS A 110 -12.72 -7.59 1.40
C LYS A 110 -12.81 -8.30 2.76
#